data_AF-A0A843LSY1-F1
#
_entry.id   AF-A0A843LSY1-F1
#
_cell.length_a   1.000
_cell.length_b   1.000
_cell.length_c   1.000
_cell.angle_alpha   90.00
_cell.angle_beta   90.00
_cell.angle_gamma   90.00
#
_symmetry.space_group_name_H-M   'P 1'
#
loop_
_entity.id
_entity.type
_entity.pdbx_description
1 polymer ?
#
loop_
_entity_poly.entity_id
_entity_poly.type
_entity_poly.pdbx_seq_one_letter_code
_entity_poly.pdbx_strand_id
1 'polypeptide(L)'
;MDEDAVLYKITRLLEQGCTMLATHHDCGAPLFRCKGEIVCPVCSFPEPPAASNEHLSASTPAPDSPRTVRSPSHLRSAEVAEEPSGRAGDEQWPDLAARLRSSLLRRLQELAPAIETEQDLERLRRELDCVEGLLRAFKALQQ
;
A
#
# COMPACT_ATOMS: atom_id res chain seq x y z
N MET A 1 15.22 11.31 2.48
CA MET A 1 14.97 10.21 1.52
C MET A 1 15.00 10.83 0.15
N ASP A 2 15.73 10.23 -0.78
CA ASP A 2 15.78 10.71 -2.16
C ASP A 2 14.45 10.40 -2.86
N GLU A 3 13.66 11.44 -3.09
CA GLU A 3 12.34 11.35 -3.74
C GLU A 3 12.45 10.72 -5.14
N ASP A 4 13.53 11.02 -5.86
CA ASP A 4 13.85 10.42 -7.16
C ASP A 4 14.03 8.90 -7.10
N ALA A 5 14.66 8.39 -6.03
CA ALA A 5 14.86 6.96 -5.83
C ALA A 5 13.53 6.24 -5.55
N VAL A 6 12.62 6.87 -4.81
CA VAL A 6 11.27 6.34 -4.54
C VAL A 6 10.44 6.36 -5.83
N LEU A 7 10.52 7.44 -6.60
CA LEU A 7 9.82 7.58 -7.87
C LEU A 7 10.26 6.52 -8.88
N TYR A 8 11.56 6.23 -8.96
CA TYR A 8 12.09 5.15 -9.79
C TYR A 8 11.53 3.77 -9.39
N LYS A 9 11.46 3.48 -8.08
CA LYS A 9 10.88 2.22 -7.57
C LYS A 9 9.40 2.10 -7.91
N ILE A 10 8.64 3.20 -7.82
CA ILE A 10 7.22 3.25 -8.18
C ILE A 10 7.03 2.93 -9.68
N THR A 11 7.77 3.61 -10.55
CA THR A 11 7.68 3.39 -12.01
C THR A 11 7.97 1.93 -12.36
N ARG A 12 9.00 1.33 -11.74
CA ARG A 12 9.36 -0.07 -11.96
C ARG A 12 8.26 -1.06 -11.55
N LEU A 13 7.56 -0.79 -10.45
CA LEU A 13 6.41 -1.62 -10.03
C LEU A 13 5.27 -1.56 -11.06
N LEU A 14 5.01 -0.37 -11.63
CA LEU A 14 3.98 -0.20 -12.67
C LEU A 14 4.36 -0.92 -13.97
N GLU A 15 5.61 -0.81 -14.40
CA GLU A 15 6.13 -1.53 -15.58
C GLU A 15 6.04 -3.05 -15.43
N GLN A 16 6.16 -3.56 -14.20
CA GLN A 16 5.99 -4.98 -13.87
C GLN A 16 4.53 -5.44 -13.78
N GLY A 17 3.56 -4.54 -14.01
CA GLY A 17 2.13 -4.82 -13.97
C GLY A 17 1.53 -4.82 -12.57
N CYS A 18 2.21 -4.23 -11.58
CA CYS A 18 1.61 -4.03 -10.26
C CYS A 18 0.57 -2.91 -10.29
N THR A 19 -0.50 -3.05 -9.52
CA THR A 19 -1.56 -2.05 -9.42
C THR A 19 -1.39 -1.22 -8.16
N MET A 20 -1.29 0.11 -8.29
CA MET A 20 -1.33 1.02 -7.15
C MET A 20 -2.71 0.96 -6.47
N LEU A 21 -2.73 0.89 -5.14
CA LEU A 21 -3.93 0.87 -4.33
C LEU A 21 -4.26 2.27 -3.79
N ALA A 22 -5.52 2.50 -3.43
CA ALA A 22 -5.96 3.73 -2.75
C ALA A 22 -5.53 3.79 -1.27
N THR A 23 -4.68 2.87 -0.83
CA THR A 23 -4.17 2.77 0.53
C THR A 23 -2.67 3.06 0.55
N HIS A 24 -2.21 3.69 1.64
CA HIS A 24 -0.80 4.02 1.85
C HIS A 24 -0.25 3.16 2.98
N HIS A 25 1.06 2.91 2.95
CA HIS A 25 1.80 2.37 4.08
C HIS A 25 1.98 3.45 5.15
N ASP A 26 2.29 3.07 6.39
CA ASP A 26 2.51 4.00 7.51
C ASP A 26 3.68 4.98 7.25
N CYS A 27 4.56 4.68 6.29
CA CYS A 27 5.61 5.58 5.84
C CYS A 27 5.13 6.67 4.84
N GLY A 28 3.83 6.70 4.53
CA GLY A 28 3.22 7.66 3.60
C GLY A 28 3.29 7.29 2.12
N ALA A 29 3.93 6.18 1.75
CA ALA A 29 4.02 5.75 0.35
C ALA A 29 2.80 4.92 -0.08
N PRO A 30 2.32 5.04 -1.34
CA PRO A 30 1.20 4.24 -1.83
C PRO A 30 1.55 2.75 -1.86
N LEU A 31 0.59 1.90 -1.53
CA LEU A 31 0.74 0.44 -1.59
C LEU A 31 0.47 -0.07 -3.00
N PHE A 32 1.15 -1.13 -3.39
CA PHE A 32 0.99 -1.78 -4.69
C PHE A 32 0.58 -3.23 -4.51
N ARG A 33 -0.28 -3.74 -5.39
CA ARG A 33 -0.62 -5.16 -5.48
C ARG A 33 0.09 -5.78 -6.68
N CYS A 34 1.04 -6.68 -6.41
CA CYS A 34 1.81 -7.42 -7.40
C CYS A 34 1.45 -8.91 -7.29
N LYS A 35 0.80 -9.49 -8.30
CA LYS A 35 0.45 -10.93 -8.30
C LYS A 35 -0.29 -11.41 -7.03
N GLY A 36 -1.04 -10.52 -6.37
CA GLY A 36 -1.77 -10.81 -5.13
C GLY A 36 -1.07 -10.38 -3.84
N GLU A 37 0.21 -10.00 -3.89
CA GLU A 37 0.98 -9.54 -2.73
C GLU A 37 0.99 -8.01 -2.62
N ILE A 38 0.96 -7.49 -1.38
CA ILE A 38 0.98 -6.05 -1.09
C ILE A 38 2.41 -5.60 -0.80
N VAL A 39 2.89 -4.62 -1.56
CA VAL A 39 4.28 -4.14 -1.53
C VAL A 39 4.33 -2.62 -1.32
N CYS A 40 5.24 -2.16 -0.48
CA CYS A 40 5.57 -0.75 -0.30
C CYS A 40 6.90 -0.43 -1.00
N PRO A 41 6.98 0.58 -1.89
CA PRO A 41 8.22 0.91 -2.60
C PRO A 41 9.33 1.42 -1.67
N VAL A 42 8.96 1.90 -0.48
CA VAL A 42 9.90 2.45 0.51
C VAL A 42 10.37 1.36 1.49
N CYS A 43 9.43 0.60 2.06
CA CYS A 43 9.74 -0.31 3.16
C CYS A 43 10.08 -1.74 2.72
N SER A 44 9.55 -2.22 1.59
CA SER A 44 9.79 -3.58 1.12
C SER A 44 11.13 -3.76 0.40
N PHE A 45 11.82 -2.66 0.09
CA PHE A 45 13.11 -2.65 -0.58
C PHE A 45 14.13 -1.89 0.28
N PRO A 46 14.75 -2.54 1.28
CA PRO A 46 15.86 -1.94 2.00
C PRO A 46 16.95 -1.55 0.99
N GLU A 47 17.46 -0.33 1.11
CA GLU A 47 18.61 0.12 0.32
C GLU A 47 19.80 -0.81 0.62
N PRO A 48 20.58 -1.21 -0.40
CA PRO A 48 21.82 -1.92 -0.14
C PRO A 48 22.77 -0.99 0.63
N PRO A 49 23.34 -1.43 1.77
CA PRO A 49 24.40 -0.66 2.42
C PRO A 49 25.58 -0.53 1.44
N ALA A 50 26.05 0.69 1.25
CA ALA A 50 27.17 0.99 0.38
C ALA A 50 28.44 0.24 0.83
N ALA A 51 28.87 -0.70 -0.02
CA ALA A 51 30.23 -1.21 -0.25
C ALA A 51 31.04 -1.85 0.90
N SER A 52 31.17 -3.17 0.82
CA SER A 52 32.48 -3.85 0.91
C SER A 52 32.53 -5.00 -0.12
N ASN A 53 33.64 -5.05 -0.86
CA ASN A 53 33.89 -5.85 -2.06
C ASN A 53 34.21 -7.33 -1.75
N GLU A 54 34.14 -8.17 -2.81
CA GLU A 54 34.67 -9.55 -2.98
C GLU A 54 33.75 -10.73 -2.54
N HIS A 55 33.44 -11.79 -3.31
CA HIS A 55 33.71 -12.20 -4.71
C HIS A 55 32.90 -13.51 -5.03
N LEU A 56 32.33 -13.63 -6.25
CA LEU A 56 32.00 -14.85 -7.06
C LEU A 56 30.98 -15.90 -6.55
N SER A 57 30.01 -16.38 -7.33
CA SER A 57 30.12 -16.95 -8.69
C SER A 57 28.75 -16.88 -9.40
N ALA A 58 28.59 -16.24 -10.56
CA ALA A 58 28.83 -16.75 -11.92
C ALA A 58 27.88 -17.87 -12.37
N SER A 59 26.99 -17.55 -13.32
CA SER A 59 26.70 -18.37 -14.52
C SER A 59 25.93 -17.55 -15.56
N THR A 60 26.54 -17.40 -16.75
CA THR A 60 25.95 -17.00 -18.05
C THR A 60 26.14 -18.22 -18.99
N PRO A 61 25.45 -18.42 -20.14
CA PRO A 61 25.40 -17.48 -21.28
C PRO A 61 24.08 -17.42 -22.12
N ALA A 62 24.08 -16.50 -23.10
CA ALA A 62 23.07 -16.08 -24.12
C ALA A 62 22.89 -17.12 -25.30
N PRO A 63 22.28 -16.86 -26.51
CA PRO A 63 21.82 -15.60 -27.19
C PRO A 63 20.56 -15.73 -28.14
N ASP A 64 20.45 -14.81 -29.14
CA ASP A 64 19.51 -14.66 -30.29
C ASP A 64 18.24 -13.79 -30.04
N SER A 65 17.81 -12.78 -30.82
CA SER A 65 18.19 -12.17 -32.11
C SER A 65 17.34 -10.85 -32.31
N PRO A 66 17.39 -10.11 -33.45
CA PRO A 66 17.56 -8.65 -33.43
C PRO A 66 16.36 -7.75 -33.84
N ARG A 67 16.52 -6.45 -33.54
CA ARG A 67 16.08 -5.23 -34.26
C ARG A 67 14.62 -5.14 -34.77
N THR A 68 13.92 -4.04 -34.46
CA THR A 68 13.48 -3.03 -35.47
C THR A 68 13.13 -1.70 -34.79
N VAL A 69 13.60 -0.62 -35.41
CA VAL A 69 13.42 0.80 -35.08
C VAL A 69 12.04 1.28 -35.55
N ARG A 70 11.36 2.13 -34.78
CA ARG A 70 10.59 3.31 -35.27
C ARG A 70 9.92 4.11 -34.14
N SER A 71 10.41 5.33 -33.90
CA SER A 71 9.66 6.47 -33.33
C SER A 71 8.79 7.14 -34.42
N PRO A 72 8.12 8.28 -34.18
CA PRO A 72 7.14 8.64 -33.15
C PRO A 72 5.83 9.18 -33.80
N SER A 73 4.96 9.85 -33.02
CA SER A 73 3.69 10.55 -33.37
C SER A 73 2.45 9.67 -33.14
N HIS A 74 1.42 10.05 -32.39
CA HIS A 74 0.63 11.27 -32.50
C HIS A 74 -0.03 11.69 -31.17
N LEU A 75 -0.07 13.02 -30.99
CA LEU A 75 -1.00 13.84 -30.20
C LEU A 75 -2.45 13.28 -30.28
N ARG A 76 -3.36 13.39 -29.30
CA ARG A 76 -3.84 14.62 -28.66
C ARG A 76 -4.99 14.30 -27.66
N SER A 77 -5.05 15.09 -26.58
CA SER A 77 -6.25 15.60 -25.89
C SER A 77 -7.23 14.65 -25.21
N ALA A 78 -7.18 14.64 -23.87
CA ALA A 78 -8.36 14.59 -23.01
C ALA A 78 -8.09 15.49 -21.78
N GLU A 79 -8.58 16.72 -21.89
CA GLU A 79 -9.40 17.40 -20.88
C GLU A 79 -9.19 16.92 -19.44
N VAL A 80 -8.45 17.69 -18.65
CA VAL A 80 -8.59 17.67 -17.19
C VAL A 80 -9.02 19.04 -16.73
N ALA A 81 -10.28 19.06 -16.32
CA ALA A 81 -10.91 20.10 -15.55
C ALA A 81 -10.03 20.51 -14.38
N GLU A 82 -10.10 21.81 -14.07
CA GLU A 82 -9.77 22.36 -12.77
C GLU A 82 -10.36 21.51 -11.64
N GLU A 83 -9.62 21.39 -10.54
CA GLU A 83 -10.04 21.86 -9.20
C GLU A 83 -8.98 21.45 -8.15
N PRO A 84 -8.97 22.07 -6.96
CA PRO A 84 -7.84 22.88 -6.54
C PRO A 84 -6.84 22.15 -5.64
N SER A 85 -5.63 22.67 -5.68
CA SER A 85 -4.59 22.55 -4.67
C SER A 85 -5.12 23.04 -3.31
N GLY A 86 -5.65 22.13 -2.50
CA GLY A 86 -6.04 22.36 -1.11
C GLY A 86 -5.03 21.75 -0.16
N ARG A 87 -4.10 22.56 0.32
CA ARG A 87 -3.31 22.26 1.54
C ARG A 87 -4.28 22.15 2.71
N ALA A 88 -4.75 20.94 3.02
CA ALA A 88 -5.67 20.67 4.13
C ALA A 88 -5.28 19.38 4.89
N GLY A 89 -3.97 19.16 5.06
CA GLY A 89 -3.44 17.88 5.59
C GLY A 89 -3.54 17.70 7.10
N ASP A 90 -3.52 18.78 7.88
CA ASP A 90 -3.33 18.67 9.34
C ASP A 90 -4.61 18.89 10.17
N GLU A 91 -5.53 19.77 9.74
CA GLU A 91 -6.77 20.07 10.49
C GLU A 91 -7.86 18.99 10.39
N GLN A 92 -7.77 18.09 9.40
CA GLN A 92 -8.76 17.03 9.18
C GLN A 92 -8.50 15.80 10.08
N TRP A 93 -7.29 15.62 10.61
CA TRP A 93 -6.89 14.42 11.36
C TRP A 93 -7.68 14.20 12.67
N PRO A 94 -7.93 15.24 13.50
CA PRO A 94 -8.75 15.08 14.71
C PRO A 94 -10.19 14.65 14.40
N ASP A 95 -10.79 15.22 13.35
CA ASP A 95 -12.14 14.90 12.88
C ASP A 95 -12.22 13.48 12.31
N LEU A 96 -11.25 13.10 11.47
CA LEU A 96 -11.15 11.76 10.92
C LEU A 96 -10.97 10.72 12.02
N ALA A 97 -10.09 10.98 12.98
CA ALA A 97 -9.88 10.11 14.13
C ALA A 97 -11.16 9.97 14.97
N ALA A 98 -11.93 11.05 15.19
CA ALA A 98 -13.21 10.99 15.89
C ALA A 98 -14.26 10.16 15.13
N ARG A 99 -14.34 10.32 13.81
CA ARG A 99 -15.23 9.53 12.93
C ARG A 99 -14.84 8.05 12.89
N LEU A 100 -13.54 7.76 12.86
CA LEU A 100 -13.01 6.41 12.91
C LEU A 100 -13.31 5.75 14.25
N ARG A 101 -13.05 6.43 15.39
CA ARG A 101 -13.42 5.95 16.73
C ARG A 101 -14.91 5.59 16.81
N SER A 102 -15.78 6.47 16.29
CA SER A 102 -17.23 6.26 16.28
C SER A 102 -17.64 5.04 15.44
N SER A 103 -16.94 4.80 14.33
CA SER A 103 -17.22 3.66 13.43
C SER A 103 -16.71 2.34 14.02
N LEU A 104 -15.53 2.34 14.65
CA LEU A 104 -14.99 1.19 15.38
C LEU A 104 -15.93 0.77 16.51
N LEU A 105 -16.42 1.73 17.30
CA LEU A 105 -17.35 1.47 18.41
C LEU A 105 -18.65 0.82 17.91
N ARG A 106 -19.23 1.35 16.82
CA ARG A 106 -20.44 0.78 16.21
C ARG A 106 -20.20 -0.65 15.74
N ARG A 107 -19.05 -0.91 15.11
CA ARG A 107 -18.71 -2.26 14.65
C ARG A 107 -18.55 -3.26 15.79
N LEU A 108 -17.95 -2.84 16.91
CA LEU A 108 -17.88 -3.67 18.12
C LEU A 108 -19.29 -4.01 18.65
N GLN A 109 -20.21 -3.05 18.65
CA GLN A 109 -21.59 -3.27 19.07
C GLN A 109 -22.34 -4.23 18.14
N GLU A 110 -22.04 -4.24 16.83
CA GLU A 110 -22.61 -5.18 15.87
C GLU A 110 -22.06 -6.61 16.05
N LEU A 111 -20.78 -6.74 16.42
CA LEU A 111 -20.12 -8.05 16.59
C LEU A 111 -20.51 -8.73 17.91
N ALA A 112 -20.84 -7.98 18.96
CA ALA A 112 -21.25 -8.53 20.25
C ALA A 112 -22.41 -9.55 20.15
N PRO A 113 -23.56 -9.25 19.51
CA PRO A 113 -24.64 -10.23 19.37
C PRO A 113 -24.32 -11.36 18.38
N ALA A 114 -23.42 -11.14 17.41
CA ALA A 114 -22.98 -12.19 16.49
C ALA A 114 -22.20 -13.26 17.26
N ILE A 115 -21.27 -12.85 18.11
CA ILE A 115 -20.47 -13.73 18.98
C ILE A 115 -21.35 -14.51 19.95
N GLU A 116 -22.38 -13.87 20.53
CA GLU A 116 -23.29 -14.53 21.49
C GLU A 116 -24.13 -15.65 20.86
N THR A 117 -24.43 -15.56 19.57
CA THR A 117 -25.32 -16.50 18.87
C THR A 117 -24.58 -17.49 17.97
N GLU A 118 -23.27 -17.31 17.79
CA GLU A 118 -22.45 -18.14 16.91
C GLU A 118 -22.18 -19.52 17.54
N GLN A 119 -22.41 -20.57 16.75
CA GLN A 119 -22.24 -21.96 17.17
C GLN A 119 -21.06 -22.63 16.46
N ASP A 120 -20.61 -22.05 15.34
CA ASP A 120 -19.43 -22.50 14.62
C ASP A 120 -18.15 -21.97 15.29
N LEU A 121 -17.30 -22.87 15.75
CA LEU A 121 -16.08 -22.52 16.50
C LEU A 121 -15.02 -21.80 15.65
N GLU A 122 -14.90 -22.13 14.36
CA GLU A 122 -13.95 -21.45 13.48
C GLU A 122 -14.41 -20.02 13.19
N ARG A 123 -15.71 -19.83 12.99
CA ARG A 123 -16.32 -18.51 12.79
C ARG A 123 -16.24 -17.66 14.05
N LEU A 124 -16.57 -18.23 15.21
CA LEU A 124 -16.42 -17.58 16.51
C LEU A 124 -14.96 -17.13 16.72
N ARG A 125 -13.98 -17.98 16.42
CA ARG A 125 -12.56 -17.62 16.51
C ARG A 125 -12.22 -16.42 15.60
N ARG A 126 -12.69 -16.41 14.35
CA ARG A 126 -12.48 -15.29 13.42
C ARG A 126 -13.12 -14.00 13.91
N GLU A 127 -14.31 -14.09 14.51
CA GLU A 127 -15.00 -12.92 15.07
C GLU A 127 -14.27 -12.37 16.30
N LEU A 128 -13.77 -13.22 17.18
CA LEU A 128 -12.94 -12.83 18.32
C LEU A 128 -11.60 -12.21 17.88
N ASP A 129 -10.93 -12.79 16.88
CA ASP A 129 -9.70 -12.21 16.28
C ASP A 129 -9.99 -10.81 15.69
N CYS A 130 -11.17 -10.65 15.06
CA CYS A 130 -11.61 -9.35 14.53
C CYS A 130 -11.86 -8.33 15.64
N VAL A 131 -12.56 -8.72 16.72
CA VAL A 131 -12.79 -7.86 17.89
C VAL A 131 -11.46 -7.44 18.53
N GLU A 132 -10.51 -8.35 18.67
CA GLU A 132 -9.18 -8.04 19.20
C GLU A 132 -8.48 -6.98 18.34
N GLY A 133 -8.51 -7.13 17.02
CA GLY A 133 -7.96 -6.15 16.08
C GLY A 133 -8.61 -4.76 16.23
N LEU A 134 -9.94 -4.71 16.34
CA LEU A 134 -10.67 -3.46 16.52
C LEU A 134 -10.33 -2.78 17.85
N LEU A 135 -10.20 -3.54 18.94
CA LEU A 135 -9.80 -3.01 20.25
C LEU A 135 -8.38 -2.44 20.24
N ARG A 136 -7.44 -3.10 19.57
CA ARG A 136 -6.07 -2.59 19.40
C ARG A 136 -6.07 -1.27 18.63
N ALA A 137 -6.83 -1.19 17.53
CA ALA A 137 -6.97 0.04 16.75
C ALA A 137 -7.61 1.17 17.58
N PHE A 138 -8.64 0.85 18.37
CA PHE A 138 -9.29 1.83 19.24
C PHE A 138 -8.33 2.38 20.31
N LYS A 139 -7.52 1.52 20.93
CA LYS A 139 -6.50 1.92 21.93
C LYS A 139 -5.37 2.75 21.31
N ALA A 140 -4.99 2.48 20.07
CA ALA A 140 -4.00 3.30 19.35
C ALA A 140 -4.52 4.72 19.11
N LEU A 141 -5.83 4.89 18.88
CA LEU A 141 -6.45 6.20 18.73
C LEU A 141 -6.66 6.93 20.07
N GLN A 142 -6.38 6.35 21.23
CA GLN A 142 -6.53 7.03 22.53
C GLN A 142 -5.21 7.62 23.06
N GLN A 143 -4.09 7.31 22.42
CA GLN A 143 -2.76 7.80 22.75
C GLN A 143 -2.44 9.05 21.92
#